data_AF-A0A7K1KFN3-F1
#
_entry.id   AF-A0A7K1KFN3-F1
#
_cell.length_a   1.000
_cell.length_b   1.000
_cell.length_c   1.000
_cell.angle_alpha   90.00
_cell.angle_beta   90.00
_cell.angle_gamma   90.00
#
_symmetry.space_group_name_H-M   'P 1'
#
loop_
_entity.id
_entity.type
_entity.pdbx_description
1 polymer ?
#
loop_
_entity_poly.entity_id
_entity_poly.type
_entity_poly.pdbx_seq_one_letter_code
_entity_poly.pdbx_strand_id
1 'polypeptide(L)'
;MNLNAPFIGSEALRAGAVRKHQLRSNFQAILPNVYVPKGSALGLADKARAAWLWSHRQGVIAGLTASGLQGSEWVDESLPIELIWPNARAPHGVRTYDLHLEEGECVMRGGVPITSLGRTAFDIGRWGRLDDAVARLDALGNATLLQIEDILRVAELHPGARGVRQLSSALDLYDPGAQSPKETWLRLLIIRQGYPRPTTQIPVRSPDGRRQYYLDMGWEERKLAVEYDGDHHRKDPKQFAHDIIRSEDLDELGWTRVRAAKRHSTADVLRRLSRAWESSLRTDRKIS
;
A
#
# COMPACT_ATOMS: atom_id res chain seq x y z
N MET A 1 34.80 -2.21 -0.30
CA MET A 1 33.57 -2.99 -0.57
C MET A 1 32.87 -3.25 0.76
N ASN A 2 31.58 -2.98 0.88
CA ASN A 2 30.82 -3.28 2.10
C ASN A 2 30.31 -4.74 2.03
N LEU A 3 30.74 -5.59 2.95
CA LEU A 3 30.35 -7.01 3.01
C LEU A 3 29.19 -7.26 3.99
N ASN A 4 28.74 -6.24 4.71
CA ASN A 4 27.59 -6.32 5.63
C ASN A 4 26.25 -6.05 4.93
N ALA A 5 26.28 -5.74 3.63
CA ALA A 5 25.13 -5.52 2.76
C ALA A 5 25.26 -6.46 1.54
N PRO A 6 24.20 -6.64 0.73
CA PRO A 6 24.30 -7.41 -0.51
C PRO A 6 25.48 -7.00 -1.38
N PHE A 7 26.28 -7.97 -1.82
CA PHE A 7 27.46 -7.75 -2.67
C PHE A 7 27.63 -8.85 -3.72
N ILE A 8 28.38 -8.54 -4.78
CA ILE A 8 28.67 -9.48 -5.87
C ILE A 8 29.86 -10.36 -5.50
N GLY A 9 29.66 -11.68 -5.46
CA GLY A 9 30.66 -12.65 -5.02
C GLY A 9 31.92 -12.64 -5.87
N SER A 10 31.76 -12.64 -7.20
CA SER A 10 32.89 -12.56 -8.14
C SER A 10 33.71 -11.27 -8.00
N GLU A 11 33.08 -10.14 -7.69
CA GLU A 11 33.79 -8.87 -7.46
C GLU A 11 34.56 -8.92 -6.14
N ALA A 12 33.96 -9.47 -5.08
CA ALA A 12 34.61 -9.62 -3.78
C ALA A 12 35.84 -10.54 -3.85
N LEU A 13 35.76 -11.63 -4.63
CA LEU A 13 36.90 -12.52 -4.89
C LEU A 13 38.00 -11.81 -5.68
N ARG A 14 37.66 -11.08 -6.75
CA ARG A 14 38.63 -10.35 -7.58
C ARG A 14 39.33 -9.24 -6.81
N ALA A 15 38.62 -8.56 -5.92
CA ALA A 15 39.16 -7.52 -5.07
C ALA A 15 39.96 -8.05 -3.86
N GLY A 16 40.06 -9.38 -3.68
CA GLY A 16 40.72 -9.97 -2.52
C GLY A 16 40.01 -9.75 -1.18
N ALA A 17 38.78 -9.22 -1.20
CA ALA A 17 38.00 -8.90 0.01
C ALA A 17 37.52 -10.17 0.73
N VAL A 18 37.34 -11.27 -0.01
CA VAL A 18 37.03 -12.59 0.53
C VAL A 18 37.75 -13.68 -0.27
N ARG A 19 38.04 -14.81 0.37
CA ARG A 19 38.49 -16.04 -0.30
C ARG A 19 37.30 -16.93 -0.64
N LYS A 20 37.47 -17.84 -1.62
CA LYS A 20 36.42 -18.79 -2.05
C LYS A 20 35.86 -19.65 -0.90
N HIS A 21 36.69 -20.03 0.06
CA HIS A 21 36.23 -20.78 1.23
C HIS A 21 35.39 -19.90 2.17
N GLN A 22 35.80 -18.65 2.41
CA GLN A 22 35.06 -17.69 3.24
C GLN A 22 33.68 -17.39 2.65
N LEU A 23 33.60 -17.24 1.32
CA LEU A 23 32.33 -17.03 0.62
C LEU A 23 31.33 -18.18 0.84
N ARG A 24 31.81 -19.42 1.02
CA ARG A 24 30.98 -20.61 1.28
C ARG A 24 30.64 -20.79 2.77
N SER A 25 31.58 -20.44 3.66
CA SER A 25 31.42 -20.66 5.09
C SER A 25 30.65 -19.54 5.78
N ASN A 26 30.91 -18.27 5.43
CA ASN A 26 30.45 -17.10 6.19
C ASN A 26 29.28 -16.36 5.53
N PHE A 27 29.03 -16.62 4.24
CA PHE A 27 28.02 -15.93 3.45
C PHE A 27 27.03 -16.92 2.85
N GLN A 28 25.85 -16.43 2.49
CA GLN A 28 24.82 -17.16 1.75
C GLN A 28 24.48 -16.42 0.47
N ALA A 29 24.25 -17.17 -0.62
CA ALA A 29 23.77 -16.60 -1.86
C ALA A 29 22.26 -16.36 -1.76
N ILE A 30 21.82 -15.16 -2.10
CA ILE A 30 20.39 -14.79 -2.12
C ILE A 30 19.85 -14.64 -3.54
N LEU A 31 20.74 -14.34 -4.49
CA LEU A 31 20.50 -14.38 -5.94
C LEU A 31 21.77 -14.92 -6.62
N PRO A 32 21.72 -15.32 -7.89
CA PRO A 32 22.91 -15.76 -8.61
C PRO A 32 24.06 -14.76 -8.51
N ASN A 33 25.19 -15.21 -7.95
CA ASN A 33 26.40 -14.41 -7.72
C ASN A 33 26.24 -13.20 -6.75
N VAL A 34 25.13 -13.11 -6.00
CA VAL A 34 24.90 -12.06 -4.99
C VAL A 34 24.77 -12.69 -3.61
N TYR A 35 25.57 -12.18 -2.68
CA TYR A 35 25.77 -12.77 -1.36
C TYR A 35 25.49 -11.77 -0.24
N VAL A 36 25.11 -12.30 0.92
CA VAL A 36 24.98 -11.59 2.20
C VAL A 36 25.61 -12.44 3.31
N PRO A 37 25.98 -11.85 4.47
CA PRO A 37 26.41 -12.63 5.63
C PRO A 37 25.34 -13.66 6.04
N LYS A 38 25.77 -14.82 6.52
CA LYS A 38 24.83 -15.81 7.06
C LYS A 38 24.14 -15.26 8.29
N GLY A 39 22.84 -15.53 8.41
CA GLY A 39 22.02 -15.07 9.53
C GLY A 39 21.57 -13.60 9.45
N SER A 40 21.88 -12.88 8.37
CA SER A 40 21.33 -11.54 8.15
C SER A 40 19.81 -11.57 7.99
N ALA A 41 19.12 -10.75 8.79
CA ALA A 41 17.73 -10.40 8.53
C ALA A 41 17.69 -9.43 7.35
N LEU A 42 16.98 -9.77 6.27
CA LEU A 42 16.94 -8.99 5.04
C LEU A 42 15.64 -8.22 4.94
N GLY A 43 15.72 -6.90 4.95
CA GLY A 43 14.58 -6.03 4.66
C GLY A 43 14.34 -5.88 3.15
N LEU A 44 13.27 -5.17 2.80
CA LEU A 44 12.94 -4.85 1.41
C LEU A 44 14.09 -4.14 0.67
N ALA A 45 14.77 -3.22 1.35
CA ALA A 45 15.91 -2.48 0.79
C ALA A 45 17.10 -3.39 0.43
N ASP A 46 17.40 -4.40 1.26
CA ASP A 46 18.46 -5.36 0.98
C ASP A 46 18.10 -6.23 -0.23
N LYS A 47 16.86 -6.74 -0.26
CA LYS A 47 16.36 -7.56 -1.37
C LYS A 47 16.36 -6.77 -2.70
N ALA A 48 15.94 -5.50 -2.66
CA ALA A 48 15.99 -4.60 -3.82
C ALA A 48 17.43 -4.36 -4.30
N ARG A 49 18.36 -4.07 -3.38
CA ARG A 49 19.77 -3.90 -3.71
C ARG A 49 20.37 -5.17 -4.31
N ALA A 50 20.01 -6.33 -3.79
CA ALA A 50 20.46 -7.60 -4.34
C ALA A 50 20.00 -7.79 -5.78
N ALA A 51 18.74 -7.50 -6.09
CA ALA A 51 18.19 -7.59 -7.45
C ALA A 51 18.88 -6.60 -8.41
N TRP A 52 19.13 -5.36 -7.97
CA TRP A 52 19.88 -4.38 -8.74
C TRP A 52 21.31 -4.86 -9.05
N LEU A 53 22.03 -5.40 -8.06
CA LEU A 53 23.36 -5.98 -8.27
C LEU A 53 23.34 -7.19 -9.22
N TRP A 54 22.33 -8.04 -9.10
CA TRP A 54 22.12 -9.18 -10.00
C TRP A 54 21.92 -8.72 -11.45
N SER A 55 21.22 -7.62 -11.68
CA SER A 55 21.06 -7.00 -13.00
C SER A 55 22.30 -6.25 -13.50
N HIS A 56 23.48 -6.53 -12.96
CA HIS A 56 24.72 -5.82 -13.28
C HIS A 56 24.63 -4.30 -13.10
N ARG A 57 23.81 -3.86 -12.14
CA ARG A 57 23.54 -2.45 -11.85
C ARG A 57 22.81 -1.70 -12.98
N GLN A 58 22.13 -2.42 -13.88
CA GLN A 58 21.43 -1.84 -15.03
C GLN A 58 19.92 -1.75 -14.86
N GLY A 59 19.31 -2.59 -14.02
CA GLY A 59 17.86 -2.57 -13.81
C GLY A 59 17.39 -1.43 -12.91
N VAL A 60 16.11 -1.08 -13.01
CA VAL A 60 15.44 -0.06 -12.16
C VAL A 60 14.38 -0.75 -11.31
N ILE A 61 14.39 -0.55 -10.00
CA ILE A 61 13.38 -1.14 -9.09
C ILE A 61 12.02 -0.52 -9.39
N ALA A 62 10.97 -1.34 -9.49
CA ALA A 62 9.65 -0.90 -9.96
C ALA A 62 8.49 -1.48 -9.14
N GLY A 63 7.28 -1.08 -9.52
CA GLY A 63 6.03 -1.63 -9.01
C GLY A 63 5.92 -1.63 -7.48
N LEU A 64 5.51 -2.75 -6.90
CA LEU A 64 5.31 -2.89 -5.45
C LEU A 64 6.61 -2.75 -4.66
N THR A 65 7.74 -3.18 -5.21
CA THR A 65 9.04 -2.98 -4.55
C THR A 65 9.37 -1.50 -4.49
N ALA A 66 9.22 -0.76 -5.60
CA ALA A 66 9.43 0.69 -5.60
C ALA A 66 8.46 1.42 -4.67
N SER A 67 7.20 0.98 -4.61
CA SER A 67 6.18 1.52 -3.70
C SER A 67 6.55 1.33 -2.23
N GLY A 68 6.95 0.12 -1.84
CA GLY A 68 7.38 -0.16 -0.46
C GLY A 68 8.66 0.59 -0.08
N LEU A 69 9.63 0.70 -1.00
CA LEU A 69 10.81 1.55 -0.80
C LEU A 69 10.45 3.03 -0.69
N GLN A 70 9.31 3.43 -1.29
CA GLN A 70 8.81 4.80 -1.23
C GLN A 70 8.08 5.16 0.06
N GLY A 71 7.70 4.16 0.85
CA GLY A 71 7.07 4.32 2.15
C GLY A 71 5.67 3.72 2.23
N SER A 72 5.12 3.19 1.13
CA SER A 72 3.82 2.52 1.17
C SER A 72 3.83 1.38 2.18
N GLU A 73 2.85 1.41 3.07
CA GLU A 73 2.57 0.28 3.95
C GLU A 73 1.93 -0.87 3.14
N TRP A 74 1.78 -2.03 3.79
CA TRP A 74 1.06 -3.20 3.23
C TRP A 74 1.70 -3.85 2.00
N VAL A 75 3.02 -3.72 1.83
CA VAL A 75 3.78 -4.49 0.83
C VAL A 75 4.18 -5.84 1.42
N ASP A 76 3.62 -6.92 0.88
CA ASP A 76 3.94 -8.28 1.30
C ASP A 76 5.40 -8.64 0.92
N GLU A 77 6.23 -8.87 1.93
CA GLU A 77 7.66 -9.18 1.78
C GLU A 77 7.95 -10.53 1.11
N SER A 78 6.94 -11.38 0.95
CA SER A 78 7.04 -12.65 0.22
C SER A 78 6.91 -12.47 -1.30
N LEU A 79 6.43 -11.31 -1.76
CA LEU A 79 6.32 -11.02 -3.18
C LEU A 79 7.70 -10.88 -3.83
N PRO A 80 7.84 -11.25 -5.11
CA PRO A 80 9.09 -11.10 -5.83
C PRO A 80 9.48 -9.63 -5.94
N ILE A 81 10.79 -9.38 -5.95
CA ILE A 81 11.35 -8.05 -6.20
C ILE A 81 11.10 -7.68 -7.66
N GLU A 82 10.46 -6.55 -7.87
CA GLU A 82 10.05 -6.06 -9.18
C GLU A 82 11.11 -5.12 -9.76
N LEU A 83 11.54 -5.43 -10.99
CA LEU A 83 12.68 -4.79 -11.64
C LEU A 83 12.37 -4.54 -13.12
N ILE A 84 12.53 -3.31 -13.60
CA ILE A 84 12.55 -3.02 -15.04
C ILE A 84 13.96 -3.36 -15.54
N TRP A 85 14.06 -4.46 -16.27
CA TRP A 85 15.29 -4.95 -16.90
C TRP A 85 14.91 -6.01 -17.95
N PRO A 86 15.30 -5.86 -19.23
CA PRO A 86 14.91 -6.78 -20.31
C PRO A 86 15.66 -8.12 -20.21
N ASN A 87 15.27 -8.94 -19.22
CA ASN A 87 15.78 -10.29 -19.02
C ASN A 87 14.64 -11.24 -18.66
N ALA A 88 14.25 -12.09 -19.61
CA ALA A 88 13.17 -13.07 -19.43
C ALA A 88 13.53 -14.23 -18.48
N ARG A 89 14.80 -14.39 -18.09
CA ARG A 89 15.30 -15.48 -17.23
C ARG A 89 15.64 -14.96 -15.83
N ALA A 90 14.66 -14.33 -15.19
CA ALA A 90 14.81 -13.90 -13.80
C ALA A 90 14.89 -15.11 -12.83
N PRO A 91 15.77 -15.08 -11.82
CA PRO A 91 15.82 -16.09 -10.78
C PRO A 91 14.58 -16.02 -9.90
N HIS A 92 14.34 -17.10 -9.15
CA HIS A 92 13.29 -17.11 -8.14
C HIS A 92 13.41 -15.92 -7.18
N GLY A 93 12.28 -15.27 -6.88
CA GLY A 93 12.22 -14.08 -6.02
C GLY A 93 12.48 -12.76 -6.74
N VAL A 94 12.70 -12.76 -8.06
CA VAL A 94 12.77 -11.54 -8.89
C VAL A 94 11.76 -11.65 -10.03
N ARG A 95 11.06 -10.55 -10.32
CA ARG A 95 10.20 -10.40 -11.49
C ARG A 95 10.72 -9.24 -12.32
N THR A 96 11.06 -9.53 -13.56
CA THR A 96 11.53 -8.54 -14.52
C THR A 96 10.41 -8.05 -15.42
N TYR A 97 10.50 -6.78 -15.80
CA TYR A 97 9.64 -6.14 -16.78
C TYR A 97 10.50 -5.55 -17.89
N ASP A 98 10.05 -5.73 -19.14
CA ASP A 98 10.59 -5.03 -20.29
C ASP A 98 9.69 -3.82 -20.57
N LEU A 99 10.04 -2.70 -19.97
CA LEU A 99 9.30 -1.44 -20.06
C LEU A 99 10.27 -0.31 -20.39
N HIS A 100 9.83 0.58 -21.25
CA HIS A 100 10.51 1.84 -21.48
C HIS A 100 10.29 2.78 -20.28
N LEU A 101 11.34 3.52 -19.90
CA LEU A 101 11.30 4.59 -18.92
C LEU A 101 11.64 5.88 -19.64
N GLU A 102 10.77 6.87 -19.53
CA GLU A 102 11.02 8.22 -20.02
C GLU A 102 11.92 9.01 -19.06
N GLU A 103 12.42 10.16 -19.52
CA GLU A 103 13.19 11.06 -18.67
C GLU A 103 12.36 11.49 -17.45
N GLY A 104 12.97 11.46 -16.25
CA GLY A 104 12.30 11.80 -15.00
C GLY A 104 11.47 10.66 -14.37
N GLU A 105 11.35 9.50 -15.03
CA GLU A 105 10.63 8.34 -14.50
C GLU A 105 11.49 7.42 -13.62
N CYS A 106 12.74 7.80 -13.40
CA CYS A 106 13.71 7.08 -12.56
C CYS A 106 14.39 8.05 -11.59
N VAL A 107 14.51 7.64 -10.33
CA VAL A 107 15.16 8.40 -9.25
C VAL A 107 16.07 7.49 -8.42
N MET A 108 17.09 8.05 -7.79
CA MET A 108 17.95 7.29 -6.87
C MET A 108 17.38 7.33 -5.45
N ARG A 109 17.19 6.15 -4.83
CA ARG A 109 16.79 6.03 -3.42
C ARG A 109 17.52 4.87 -2.76
N GLY A 110 18.10 5.10 -1.58
CA GLY A 110 18.88 4.07 -0.88
C GLY A 110 20.08 3.52 -1.68
N GLY A 111 20.62 4.30 -2.62
CA GLY A 111 21.74 3.90 -3.47
C GLY A 111 21.39 2.98 -4.64
N VAL A 112 20.11 2.79 -4.95
CA VAL A 112 19.63 2.06 -6.14
C VAL A 112 18.67 2.92 -6.97
N PRO A 113 18.61 2.74 -8.31
CA PRO A 113 17.62 3.38 -9.15
C PRO A 113 16.25 2.73 -8.92
N ILE A 114 15.23 3.56 -8.70
CA ILE A 114 13.83 3.15 -8.56
C ILE A 114 12.95 3.99 -9.48
N THR A 115 11.77 3.51 -9.85
CA THR A 115 10.78 4.31 -10.57
C THR A 115 10.36 5.53 -9.75
N SER A 116 10.15 6.67 -10.41
CA SER A 116 9.60 7.88 -9.77
C SER A 116 8.22 7.61 -9.17
N LEU A 117 7.74 8.49 -8.30
CA LEU A 117 6.46 8.32 -7.61
C LEU A 117 5.29 8.20 -8.61
N GLY A 118 5.18 9.13 -9.55
CA GLY A 118 4.17 9.11 -10.61
C GLY A 118 4.26 7.86 -11.48
N ARG A 119 5.48 7.43 -11.86
CA ARG A 119 5.68 6.20 -12.64
C ARG A 119 5.28 4.95 -11.87
N THR A 120 5.64 4.87 -10.59
CA THR A 120 5.29 3.76 -9.71
C THR A 120 3.78 3.63 -9.58
N ALA A 121 3.09 4.74 -9.33
CA ALA A 121 1.65 4.79 -9.24
C ALA A 121 0.96 4.43 -10.58
N PHE A 122 1.46 4.95 -11.70
CA PHE A 122 0.99 4.59 -13.04
C PHE A 122 1.02 3.08 -13.29
N ASP A 123 2.16 2.44 -12.98
CA ASP A 123 2.33 0.99 -13.14
C ASP A 123 1.43 0.20 -12.17
N ILE A 124 1.26 0.64 -10.92
CA ILE A 124 0.35 0.02 -9.95
C ILE A 124 -1.11 0.09 -10.42
N GLY A 125 -1.57 1.27 -10.84
CA GLY A 125 -2.97 1.50 -11.19
C GLY A 125 -3.44 0.70 -12.41
N ARG A 126 -2.54 0.42 -13.35
CA ARG A 126 -2.85 -0.25 -14.62
C ARG A 126 -2.67 -1.78 -14.58
N TRP A 127 -2.13 -2.35 -13.51
CA TRP A 127 -1.82 -3.77 -13.40
C TRP A 127 -2.71 -4.52 -12.42
N GLY A 128 -2.78 -5.85 -12.60
CA GLY A 128 -3.50 -6.73 -11.67
C GLY A 128 -5.02 -6.52 -11.70
N ARG A 129 -5.67 -6.87 -10.59
CA ARG A 129 -7.11 -6.66 -10.41
C ARG A 129 -7.36 -5.23 -9.95
N LEU A 130 -8.46 -4.63 -10.41
CA LEU A 130 -8.81 -3.24 -10.07
C LEU A 130 -8.79 -2.96 -8.56
N ASP A 131 -9.41 -3.80 -7.73
CA ASP A 131 -9.44 -3.61 -6.27
C ASP A 131 -8.04 -3.60 -5.64
N ASP A 132 -7.18 -4.49 -6.11
CA ASP A 132 -5.80 -4.58 -5.62
C ASP A 132 -5.02 -3.33 -6.04
N ALA A 133 -5.21 -2.88 -7.29
CA ALA A 133 -4.61 -1.65 -7.80
C ALA A 133 -5.07 -0.42 -6.99
N VAL A 134 -6.36 -0.27 -6.71
CA VAL A 134 -6.88 0.84 -5.89
C VAL A 134 -6.32 0.77 -4.46
N ALA A 135 -6.33 -0.40 -3.81
CA ALA A 135 -5.79 -0.52 -2.46
C ALA A 135 -4.29 -0.19 -2.37
N ARG A 136 -3.52 -0.53 -3.41
CA ARG A 136 -2.10 -0.19 -3.50
C ARG A 136 -1.86 1.28 -3.82
N LEU A 137 -2.72 1.89 -4.65
CA LEU A 137 -2.69 3.33 -4.90
C LEU A 137 -3.03 4.11 -3.64
N ASP A 138 -4.11 3.75 -2.94
CA ASP A 138 -4.52 4.36 -1.66
C ASP A 138 -3.36 4.29 -0.65
N ALA A 139 -2.74 3.13 -0.47
CA ALA A 139 -1.60 2.96 0.45
C ALA A 139 -0.37 3.80 0.04
N LEU A 140 -0.04 3.87 -1.25
CA LEU A 140 1.04 4.71 -1.75
C LEU A 140 0.72 6.19 -1.56
N GLY A 141 -0.51 6.59 -1.84
CA GLY A 141 -1.03 7.93 -1.65
C GLY A 141 -1.01 8.38 -0.20
N ASN A 142 -1.45 7.51 0.70
CA ASN A 142 -1.44 7.75 2.15
C ASN A 142 -0.02 7.98 2.69
N ALA A 143 0.95 7.21 2.20
CA ALA A 143 2.34 7.31 2.64
C ALA A 143 3.14 8.44 1.99
N THR A 144 2.59 9.13 0.99
CA THR A 144 3.33 10.10 0.17
C THR A 144 2.49 11.35 -0.11
N LEU A 145 3.00 12.23 -0.98
CA LEU A 145 2.26 13.39 -1.49
C LEU A 145 1.78 13.16 -2.94
N LEU A 146 1.54 11.89 -3.33
CA LEU A 146 1.14 11.51 -4.68
C LEU A 146 -0.13 12.26 -5.11
N GLN A 147 0.00 13.05 -6.17
CA GLN A 147 -1.12 13.71 -6.83
C GLN A 147 -1.56 12.92 -8.06
N ILE A 148 -2.85 12.95 -8.39
CA ILE A 148 -3.39 12.26 -9.57
C ILE A 148 -2.73 12.81 -10.84
N GLU A 149 -2.45 14.11 -10.87
CA GLU A 149 -1.81 14.82 -11.98
C GLU A 149 -0.42 14.26 -12.32
N ASP A 150 0.34 13.77 -11.33
CA ASP A 150 1.64 13.15 -11.56
C ASP A 150 1.51 11.81 -12.30
N ILE A 151 0.41 11.09 -12.06
CA ILE A 151 0.10 9.81 -12.72
C ILE A 151 -0.39 10.07 -14.15
N LEU A 152 -1.23 11.09 -14.33
CA LEU A 152 -1.75 11.48 -15.64
C LEU A 152 -0.62 11.96 -16.56
N ARG A 153 0.34 12.75 -16.05
CA ARG A 153 1.52 13.18 -16.81
C ARG A 153 2.33 11.99 -17.33
N VAL A 154 2.50 10.94 -16.52
CA VAL A 154 3.13 9.69 -16.98
C VAL A 154 2.26 9.01 -18.04
N ALA A 155 0.94 8.91 -17.81
CA ALA A 155 0.05 8.26 -18.77
C ALA A 155 0.05 8.93 -20.16
N GLU A 156 0.19 10.26 -20.22
CA GLU A 156 0.32 11.04 -21.46
C GLU A 156 1.58 10.68 -22.26
N LEU A 157 2.68 10.36 -21.58
CA LEU A 157 3.95 9.96 -22.21
C LEU A 157 3.95 8.49 -22.67
N HIS A 158 3.01 7.67 -22.20
CA HIS A 158 2.92 6.24 -22.53
C HIS A 158 1.62 5.89 -23.27
N PRO A 159 1.35 6.50 -24.45
CA PRO A 159 0.12 6.22 -25.20
C PRO A 159 0.06 4.74 -25.60
N GLY A 160 -1.11 4.12 -25.39
CA GLY A 160 -1.33 2.71 -25.74
C GLY A 160 -0.72 1.70 -24.77
N ALA A 161 -0.16 2.14 -23.64
CA ALA A 161 0.32 1.22 -22.62
C ALA A 161 -0.79 0.25 -22.17
N ARG A 162 -0.42 -1.02 -21.99
CA ARG A 162 -1.36 -2.05 -21.54
C ARG A 162 -1.94 -1.68 -20.17
N GLY A 163 -3.26 -1.76 -20.06
CA GLY A 163 -3.99 -1.52 -18.81
C GLY A 163 -4.42 -0.07 -18.57
N VAL A 164 -4.12 0.87 -19.48
CA VAL A 164 -4.47 2.30 -19.29
C VAL A 164 -5.98 2.53 -19.11
N ARG A 165 -6.85 1.70 -19.72
CA ARG A 165 -8.31 1.78 -19.45
C ARG A 165 -8.66 1.47 -17.99
N GLN A 166 -7.96 0.52 -17.37
CA GLN A 166 -8.14 0.21 -15.95
C GLN A 166 -7.60 1.35 -15.07
N LEU A 167 -6.49 1.98 -15.47
CA LEU A 167 -5.94 3.11 -14.73
C LEU A 167 -6.99 4.21 -14.51
N SER A 168 -7.77 4.56 -15.53
CA SER A 168 -8.86 5.53 -15.39
C SER A 168 -9.90 5.10 -14.34
N SER A 169 -10.30 3.83 -14.32
CA SER A 169 -11.20 3.30 -13.28
C SER A 169 -10.56 3.28 -11.90
N ALA A 170 -9.25 3.02 -11.81
CA ALA A 170 -8.54 3.01 -10.55
C ALA A 170 -8.41 4.43 -9.96
N LEU A 171 -8.13 5.43 -10.81
CA LEU A 171 -8.02 6.84 -10.40
C LEU A 171 -9.38 7.44 -10.00
N ASP A 172 -10.48 7.02 -10.63
CA ASP A 172 -11.84 7.43 -10.20
C ASP A 172 -12.21 6.89 -8.80
N LEU A 173 -11.60 5.77 -8.40
CA LEU A 173 -11.80 5.13 -7.11
C LEU A 173 -10.69 5.43 -6.10
N TYR A 174 -9.62 6.10 -6.50
CA TYR A 174 -8.47 6.39 -5.66
C TYR A 174 -8.83 7.33 -4.52
N ASP A 175 -8.43 6.97 -3.31
CA ASP A 175 -8.65 7.75 -2.10
C ASP A 175 -7.54 7.47 -1.07
N PRO A 176 -6.58 8.40 -0.88
CA PRO A 176 -5.47 8.20 0.05
C PRO A 176 -5.88 8.22 1.53
N GLY A 177 -7.16 8.45 1.85
CA GLY A 177 -7.66 8.43 3.22
C GLY A 177 -7.81 7.02 3.81
N ALA A 178 -7.91 5.98 2.99
CA ALA A 178 -7.96 4.61 3.51
C ALA A 178 -6.61 4.19 4.13
N GLN A 179 -6.61 3.81 5.41
CA GLN A 179 -5.39 3.47 6.16
C GLN A 179 -5.02 1.98 6.06
N SER A 180 -5.90 1.16 5.47
CA SER A 180 -5.64 -0.25 5.25
C SER A 180 -6.30 -0.79 3.97
N PRO A 181 -5.78 -1.87 3.36
CA PRO A 181 -6.44 -2.54 2.24
C PRO A 181 -7.86 -3.01 2.55
N LYS A 182 -8.18 -3.22 3.84
CA LYS A 182 -9.51 -3.63 4.29
C LYS A 182 -10.50 -2.48 4.33
N GLU A 183 -10.05 -1.28 4.70
CA GLU A 183 -10.83 -0.06 4.52
C GLU A 183 -11.09 0.21 3.04
N THR A 184 -10.08 0.16 2.17
CA THR A 184 -10.30 0.29 0.72
C THR A 184 -11.32 -0.72 0.23
N TRP A 185 -11.19 -2.00 0.60
CA TRP A 185 -12.17 -3.02 0.24
C TRP A 185 -13.59 -2.67 0.69
N LEU A 186 -13.76 -2.19 1.92
CA LEU A 186 -15.06 -1.80 2.48
C LEU A 186 -15.65 -0.60 1.74
N ARG A 187 -14.83 0.41 1.43
CA ARG A 187 -15.19 1.58 0.63
C ARG A 187 -15.67 1.18 -0.77
N LEU A 188 -14.90 0.33 -1.46
CA LEU A 188 -15.26 -0.17 -2.79
C LEU A 188 -16.53 -1.02 -2.77
N LEU A 189 -16.72 -1.83 -1.72
CA LEU A 189 -17.95 -2.58 -1.51
C LEU A 189 -19.17 -1.66 -1.40
N ILE A 190 -19.06 -0.59 -0.60
CA ILE A 190 -20.14 0.40 -0.40
C ILE A 190 -20.47 1.11 -1.72
N ILE A 191 -19.46 1.61 -2.43
CA ILE A 191 -19.63 2.30 -3.72
C ILE A 191 -20.34 1.40 -4.74
N ARG A 192 -19.95 0.12 -4.82
CA ARG A 192 -20.58 -0.85 -5.75
C ARG A 192 -22.04 -1.15 -5.45
N GLN A 193 -22.48 -0.95 -4.21
CA GLN A 193 -23.88 -1.11 -3.83
C GLN A 193 -24.73 0.14 -4.10
N GLY A 194 -24.14 1.17 -4.72
CA GLY A 194 -24.86 2.38 -5.15
C GLY A 194 -25.06 3.42 -4.04
N TYR A 195 -24.41 3.26 -2.89
CA TYR A 195 -24.37 4.33 -1.89
C TYR A 195 -23.54 5.51 -2.41
N PRO A 196 -23.85 6.76 -2.00
CA PRO A 196 -22.97 7.89 -2.25
C PRO A 196 -21.55 7.60 -1.76
N ARG A 197 -20.53 8.13 -2.44
CA ARG A 197 -19.13 7.92 -2.02
C ARG A 197 -18.96 8.37 -0.57
N PRO A 198 -18.49 7.49 0.35
CA PRO A 198 -18.27 7.89 1.73
C PRO A 198 -17.00 8.74 1.82
N THR A 199 -17.02 9.74 2.69
CA THR A 199 -15.82 10.50 3.07
C THR A 199 -14.98 9.63 3.99
N THR A 200 -13.69 9.45 3.69
CA THR A 200 -12.76 8.73 4.57
C THR A 200 -12.18 9.63 5.66
N GLN A 201 -11.71 9.05 6.76
CA GLN A 201 -10.99 9.73 7.84
C GLN A 201 -11.74 10.95 8.39
N ILE A 202 -13.03 10.77 8.69
CA ILE A 202 -13.90 11.85 9.14
C ILE A 202 -13.45 12.33 10.54
N PRO A 203 -13.01 13.58 10.68
CA PRO A 203 -12.59 14.13 11.96
C PRO A 203 -13.79 14.41 12.87
N VAL A 204 -13.79 13.89 14.09
CA VAL A 204 -14.84 14.15 15.09
C VAL A 204 -14.22 14.63 16.40
N ARG A 205 -14.65 15.79 16.89
CA ARG A 205 -14.26 16.29 18.22
C ARG A 205 -15.20 15.74 19.28
N SER A 206 -14.65 15.35 20.43
CA SER A 206 -15.44 14.94 21.60
C SER A 206 -16.39 16.05 22.08
N PRO A 207 -17.45 15.73 22.83
CA PRO A 207 -18.37 16.72 23.41
C PRO A 207 -17.67 17.81 24.24
N ASP A 208 -16.62 17.43 24.97
CA ASP A 208 -15.80 18.35 25.77
C ASP A 208 -14.74 19.13 24.95
N GLY A 209 -14.61 18.83 23.66
CA GLY A 209 -13.66 19.44 22.73
C GLY A 209 -12.19 19.05 22.96
N ARG A 210 -11.88 18.12 23.88
CA ARG A 210 -10.51 17.77 24.27
C ARG A 210 -9.89 16.65 23.44
N ARG A 211 -10.71 15.82 22.80
CA ARG A 211 -10.28 14.64 22.03
C ARG A 211 -10.68 14.81 20.58
N GLN A 212 -9.85 14.25 19.69
CA GLN A 212 -10.06 14.19 18.26
C GLN A 212 -10.05 12.73 17.83
N TYR A 213 -11.17 12.27 17.30
CA TYR A 213 -11.34 10.95 16.71
C TYR A 213 -11.33 11.05 15.19
N TYR A 214 -11.01 9.93 14.54
CA TYR A 214 -11.13 9.74 13.11
C TYR A 214 -11.96 8.49 12.87
N LEU A 215 -13.05 8.62 12.14
CA LEU A 215 -13.89 7.52 11.69
C LEU A 215 -13.41 7.09 10.29
N ASP A 216 -13.21 5.79 10.07
CA ASP A 216 -12.59 5.28 8.84
C ASP A 216 -13.24 5.83 7.58
N MET A 217 -14.58 5.77 7.51
CA MET A 217 -15.36 6.40 6.46
C MET A 217 -16.84 6.57 6.83
N GLY A 218 -17.56 7.40 6.09
CA GLY A 218 -19.00 7.56 6.27
C GLY A 218 -19.59 8.80 5.61
N TRP A 219 -20.68 9.29 6.19
CA TRP A 219 -21.40 10.47 5.75
C TRP A 219 -21.72 11.36 6.97
N GLU A 220 -20.95 12.44 7.10
CA GLU A 220 -21.02 13.36 8.26
C GLU A 220 -22.40 13.99 8.43
N GLU A 221 -23.02 14.44 7.34
CA GLU A 221 -24.38 15.01 7.35
C GLU A 221 -25.42 14.05 7.94
N ARG A 222 -25.19 12.74 7.83
CA ARG A 222 -26.09 11.68 8.33
C ARG A 222 -25.65 11.14 9.69
N LYS A 223 -24.50 11.58 10.19
CA LYS A 223 -23.79 11.00 11.34
C LYS A 223 -23.74 9.46 11.27
N LEU A 224 -23.43 8.94 10.08
CA LEU A 224 -23.34 7.51 9.82
C LEU A 224 -21.92 7.16 9.40
N ALA A 225 -21.24 6.33 10.21
CA ALA A 225 -19.91 5.83 9.92
C ALA A 225 -19.90 4.32 9.68
N VAL A 226 -18.95 3.88 8.87
CA VAL A 226 -18.64 2.48 8.64
C VAL A 226 -17.16 2.28 8.97
N GLU A 227 -16.86 1.38 9.89
CA GLU A 227 -15.49 1.13 10.37
C GLU A 227 -15.11 -0.33 10.09
N TYR A 228 -13.84 -0.57 9.77
CA TYR A 228 -13.28 -1.91 9.70
C TYR A 228 -12.51 -2.23 11.00
N ASP A 229 -13.07 -3.10 11.81
CA ASP A 229 -12.44 -3.64 13.01
C ASP A 229 -11.47 -4.74 12.61
N GLY A 230 -10.17 -4.40 12.54
CA GLY A 230 -9.10 -5.38 12.41
C GLY A 230 -9.06 -6.32 13.62
N ASP A 231 -8.50 -7.53 13.46
CA ASP A 231 -8.24 -8.43 14.60
C ASP A 231 -7.10 -7.85 15.47
N HIS A 232 -7.29 -6.68 16.07
CA HIS A 232 -6.36 -6.12 17.05
C HIS A 232 -6.70 -6.68 18.43
N HIS A 233 -5.72 -7.45 18.93
CA HIS A 233 -5.77 -8.06 20.24
C HIS A 233 -5.99 -7.00 21.31
N ARG A 234 -7.22 -6.96 21.86
CA ARG A 234 -7.62 -6.28 23.11
C ARG A 234 -6.82 -6.77 24.32
N LYS A 235 -5.51 -6.54 24.34
CA LYS A 235 -4.60 -6.97 25.42
C LYS A 235 -4.08 -5.82 26.27
N ASP A 236 -4.37 -4.56 25.91
CA ASP A 236 -4.04 -3.39 26.73
C ASP A 236 -5.29 -2.81 27.42
N PRO A 237 -5.39 -2.87 28.76
CA PRO A 237 -6.47 -2.25 29.51
C PRO A 237 -6.63 -0.74 29.25
N LYS A 238 -5.55 -0.01 28.94
CA LYS A 238 -5.63 1.43 28.61
C LYS A 238 -6.33 1.67 27.29
N GLN A 239 -6.05 0.84 26.28
CA GLN A 239 -6.71 0.92 24.99
C GLN A 239 -8.20 0.59 25.11
N PHE A 240 -8.55 -0.42 25.91
CA PHE A 240 -9.95 -0.75 26.20
C PHE A 240 -10.71 0.40 26.86
N ALA A 241 -10.12 1.06 27.86
CA ALA A 241 -10.73 2.23 28.50
C ALA A 241 -10.91 3.41 27.51
N HIS A 242 -9.91 3.64 26.65
CA HIS A 242 -10.00 4.66 25.60
C HIS A 242 -11.09 4.34 24.57
N ASP A 243 -11.27 3.07 24.20
CA ASP A 243 -12.31 2.63 23.26
C ASP A 243 -13.73 2.81 23.84
N ILE A 244 -13.90 2.62 25.16
CA ILE A 244 -15.17 2.91 25.85
C ILE A 244 -15.49 4.41 25.75
N ILE A 245 -14.55 5.26 26.14
CA ILE A 245 -14.74 6.73 26.11
C ILE A 245 -15.02 7.20 24.68
N ARG A 246 -14.26 6.70 23.69
CA ARG A 246 -14.52 6.96 22.27
C ARG A 246 -15.93 6.52 21.87
N SER A 247 -16.39 5.38 22.38
CA SER A 247 -17.74 4.90 22.07
C SER A 247 -18.79 5.87 22.58
N GLU A 248 -18.72 6.21 23.87
CA GLU A 248 -19.66 7.09 24.57
C GLU A 248 -19.70 8.49 23.94
N ASP A 249 -18.54 9.10 23.68
CA ASP A 249 -18.45 10.42 23.05
C ASP A 249 -19.14 10.44 21.67
N LEU A 250 -18.91 9.42 20.85
CA LEU A 250 -19.51 9.34 19.51
C LEU A 250 -21.02 9.06 19.58
N ASP A 251 -21.46 8.25 20.53
CA ASP A 251 -22.88 7.96 20.75
C ASP A 251 -23.62 9.24 21.25
N GLU A 252 -23.00 10.03 22.15
CA GLU A 252 -23.51 11.34 22.60
C GLU A 252 -23.63 12.33 21.44
N LEU A 253 -22.65 12.32 20.55
CA LEU A 253 -22.67 13.14 19.33
C LEU A 253 -23.68 12.62 18.29
N GLY A 254 -24.36 11.50 18.53
CA GLY A 254 -25.40 10.95 17.66
C GLY A 254 -24.88 10.16 16.46
N TRP A 255 -23.63 9.68 16.51
CA TRP A 255 -23.06 8.85 15.45
C TRP A 255 -23.59 7.43 15.50
N THR A 256 -24.18 6.98 14.39
CA THR A 256 -24.44 5.56 14.15
C THR A 256 -23.22 4.93 13.48
N ARG A 257 -22.70 3.83 14.04
CA ARG A 257 -21.52 3.13 13.48
C ARG A 257 -21.83 1.71 13.07
N VAL A 258 -21.46 1.35 11.84
CA VAL A 258 -21.54 -0.02 11.31
C VAL A 258 -20.14 -0.61 11.26
N ARG A 259 -19.84 -1.58 12.14
CA ARG A 259 -18.50 -2.20 12.22
C ARG A 259 -18.39 -3.47 11.40
N ALA A 260 -17.60 -3.46 10.34
CA ALA A 260 -17.18 -4.65 9.61
C ALA A 260 -16.03 -5.34 10.36
N ALA A 261 -16.00 -6.67 10.36
CA ALA A 261 -14.90 -7.42 10.97
C ALA A 261 -14.69 -8.70 10.16
N LYS A 262 -13.52 -9.34 10.31
CA LYS A 262 -13.15 -10.53 9.52
C LYS A 262 -14.18 -11.68 9.58
N ARG A 263 -14.90 -11.82 10.69
CA ARG A 263 -15.92 -12.87 10.90
C ARG A 263 -17.29 -12.52 10.29
N HIS A 264 -17.53 -11.26 9.94
CA HIS A 264 -18.79 -10.83 9.33
C HIS A 264 -18.77 -11.14 7.83
N SER A 265 -19.87 -11.68 7.31
CA SER A 265 -20.03 -11.84 5.86
C SER A 265 -20.35 -10.49 5.21
N THR A 266 -19.99 -10.34 3.95
CA THR A 266 -20.34 -9.15 3.13
C THR A 266 -21.83 -8.82 3.21
N ALA A 267 -22.70 -9.84 3.10
CA ALA A 267 -24.14 -9.67 3.18
C ALA A 267 -24.62 -9.16 4.55
N ASP A 268 -23.96 -9.56 5.65
CA ASP A 268 -24.27 -9.05 6.97
C ASP A 268 -23.88 -7.57 7.13
N VAL A 269 -22.67 -7.20 6.67
CA VAL A 269 -22.22 -5.81 6.70
C VAL A 269 -23.18 -4.90 5.92
N LEU A 270 -23.56 -5.30 4.69
CA LEU A 270 -24.47 -4.52 3.85
C LEU A 270 -25.89 -4.42 4.43
N ARG A 271 -26.40 -5.48 5.06
CA ARG A 271 -27.72 -5.46 5.70
C ARG A 271 -27.78 -4.47 6.86
N ARG A 272 -26.72 -4.44 7.69
CA ARG A 272 -26.62 -3.49 8.81
C ARG A 272 -26.46 -2.06 8.32
N LEU A 273 -25.67 -1.86 7.26
CA LEU A 273 -25.55 -0.57 6.59
C LEU A 273 -26.90 -0.08 6.05
N SER A 274 -27.66 -0.91 5.33
CA SER A 274 -28.99 -0.56 4.81
C SER A 274 -29.95 -0.12 5.91
N ARG A 275 -29.98 -0.85 7.04
CA ARG A 275 -30.82 -0.50 8.20
C ARG A 275 -30.42 0.84 8.81
N ALA A 276 -29.11 1.06 8.99
CA ALA A 276 -28.60 2.32 9.53
C ALA A 276 -28.89 3.51 8.60
N TRP A 277 -28.73 3.30 7.28
CA TRP A 277 -29.03 4.27 6.24
C TRP A 277 -30.51 4.69 6.21
N GLU A 278 -31.43 3.73 6.27
CA GLU A 278 -32.87 4.03 6.31
C GLU A 278 -33.27 4.76 7.60
N SER A 279 -32.60 4.44 8.72
CA SER A 279 -32.85 5.11 9.99
C SER A 279 -32.42 6.57 9.95
N SER A 280 -31.27 6.90 9.35
CA SER A 280 -30.79 8.28 9.28
C SER A 280 -31.74 9.18 8.47
N LEU A 281 -32.32 8.66 7.38
CA LEU A 281 -33.31 9.39 6.57
C LEU A 281 -34.59 9.75 7.32
N ARG A 282 -34.99 8.95 8.31
CA ARG A 282 -36.20 9.20 9.12
C ARG A 282 -35.97 10.26 10.19
N THR A 283 -34.75 10.40 10.67
CA THR A 283 -34.37 11.42 11.66
C THR A 283 -34.36 12.80 11.01
N ASP A 284 -33.82 12.95 9.81
CA ASP A 284 -33.79 14.23 9.09
C ASP A 284 -35.19 14.79 8.78
N ARG A 285 -36.14 13.89 8.44
CA ARG A 285 -37.54 14.28 8.15
C ARG A 285 -38.35 14.72 9.36
N LYS A 286 -37.87 14.51 10.59
CA LYS A 286 -38.55 14.96 11.82
C LYS A 286 -38.07 16.32 12.31
N ILE A 287 -36.97 16.84 11.74
CA ILE A 287 -36.33 18.09 12.15
C ILE A 287 -36.62 19.24 11.15
N SER A 288 -37.12 18.91 9.95
CA SER A 288 -37.67 19.87 8.97
C SER A 288 -39.17 20.07 9.19
#